data_AF-A0A955FRV6-F1
#
_entry.id   AF-A0A955FRV6-F1
#
_cell.length_a   1.000
_cell.length_b   1.000
_cell.length_c   1.000
_cell.angle_alpha   90.00
_cell.angle_beta   90.00
_cell.angle_gamma   90.00
#
_symmetry.space_group_name_H-M   'P 1'
#
loop_
_entity.id
_entity.type
_entity.pdbx_description
1 polymer ?
#
loop_
_entity_poly.entity_id
_entity_poly.type
_entity_poly.pdbx_seq_one_letter_code
_entity_poly.pdbx_strand_id
1 'polypeptide(L)'
;MSRQRFASRNQNTMSFRSTKKGIGPVSNTIILIVLACLLGLLYLSQITKTNAYGYQINALSKQQAELKQEHDELEVASARLQALDRVKNSQPAQNLVSVAPSGTVAN
;
A
#
# COMPACT_ATOMS: atom_id res chain seq x y z
N MET A 1 4.18 -64.27 40.20
CA MET A 1 5.50 -64.32 40.87
C MET A 1 6.50 -63.48 40.08
N SER A 2 6.78 -62.26 40.53
CA SER A 2 7.74 -61.35 39.92
C SER A 2 9.17 -61.67 40.39
N ARG A 3 10.09 -61.93 39.46
CA ARG A 3 11.52 -62.05 39.77
C ARG A 3 12.13 -60.66 39.79
N GLN A 4 12.12 -60.01 40.96
CA GLN A 4 12.99 -58.87 41.22
C GLN A 4 14.45 -59.37 41.17
N ARG A 5 15.14 -59.12 40.06
CA ARG A 5 16.56 -59.39 39.95
C ARG A 5 17.31 -58.30 40.72
N PHE A 6 17.77 -58.65 41.92
CA PHE A 6 18.69 -57.81 42.68
C PHE A 6 20.02 -57.74 41.93
N ALA A 7 20.54 -56.53 41.78
CA ALA A 7 21.87 -56.31 41.20
C ALA A 7 22.92 -57.03 42.05
N SER A 8 23.74 -57.87 41.41
CA SER A 8 24.81 -58.62 42.08
C SER A 8 25.98 -57.70 42.44
N ARG A 9 26.65 -57.99 43.56
CA ARG A 9 27.84 -57.25 44.00
C ARG A 9 28.96 -57.41 42.96
N ASN A 10 29.72 -56.34 42.75
CA ASN A 10 30.86 -56.23 41.82
C ASN A 10 30.54 -56.06 40.32
N GLN A 11 29.38 -55.47 39.98
CA GLN A 11 29.10 -55.03 38.61
C GLN A 11 29.28 -53.52 38.48
N ASN A 12 30.27 -53.09 37.69
CA ASN A 12 30.44 -51.69 37.30
C ASN A 12 29.33 -51.32 36.30
N THR A 13 28.18 -50.88 36.82
CA THR A 13 27.08 -50.37 36.00
C THR A 13 27.34 -48.89 35.70
N MET A 14 27.91 -48.61 34.54
CA MET A 14 28.00 -47.25 34.01
C MET A 14 26.59 -46.78 33.62
N SER A 15 25.94 -46.04 34.51
CA SER A 15 24.68 -45.37 34.17
C SER A 15 24.98 -44.16 33.29
N PHE A 16 24.63 -44.22 32.00
CA PHE A 16 24.63 -43.05 31.14
C PHE A 16 23.49 -42.12 31.58
N ARG A 17 23.76 -41.23 32.55
CA ARG A 17 22.92 -40.04 32.71
C ARG A 17 23.13 -39.21 31.46
N SER A 18 22.18 -39.30 30.52
CA SER A 18 22.00 -38.26 29.51
C SER A 18 21.72 -36.97 30.28
N THR A 19 22.79 -36.21 30.55
CA THR A 19 22.64 -34.84 31.02
C THR A 19 21.96 -34.16 29.86
N LYS A 20 20.64 -33.97 29.96
CA LYS A 20 19.91 -33.14 29.01
C LYS A 20 20.68 -31.82 29.01
N LYS A 21 21.45 -31.56 27.94
CA LYS A 21 22.00 -30.25 27.64
C LYS A 21 20.81 -29.38 27.28
N GLY A 22 20.02 -29.06 28.31
CA GLY A 22 19.00 -28.06 28.25
C GLY A 22 19.71 -26.72 28.16
N ILE A 23 19.15 -25.86 27.33
CA ILE A 23 19.48 -24.45 27.32
C ILE A 23 19.22 -23.95 28.75
N GLY A 24 20.27 -23.50 29.45
CA GLY A 24 20.15 -23.03 30.83
C GLY A 24 19.17 -21.85 30.92
N PRO A 25 18.58 -21.59 32.11
CA PRO A 25 17.57 -20.55 32.28
C PRO A 25 18.03 -19.17 31.76
N VAL A 26 19.31 -18.85 31.96
CA VAL A 26 19.94 -17.62 31.45
C VAL A 26 19.91 -17.55 29.92
N SER A 27 20.27 -18.65 29.23
CA SER A 27 20.27 -18.67 27.77
C SER A 27 18.86 -18.63 27.19
N ASN A 28 17.87 -19.20 27.87
CA ASN A 28 16.47 -19.09 27.44
C ASN A 28 15.96 -17.65 27.55
N THR A 29 16.28 -16.94 28.64
CA THR A 29 15.91 -15.52 28.80
C THR A 29 16.57 -14.63 27.75
N ILE A 30 17.85 -14.85 27.45
CA ILE A 30 18.55 -14.10 26.39
C ILE A 30 17.87 -14.33 25.03
N ILE A 31 17.53 -15.58 24.69
CA ILE A 31 16.82 -15.89 23.45
C ILE A 31 15.48 -15.17 23.39
N LEU A 32 14.71 -15.15 24.48
CA LEU A 32 13.43 -14.44 24.54
C LEU A 32 13.58 -12.93 24.33
N ILE A 33 14.60 -12.31 24.93
CA ILE A 33 14.90 -10.88 24.74
C ILE A 33 15.26 -10.59 23.29
N VAL A 34 16.14 -11.40 22.70
CA VAL A 34 16.54 -11.25 21.29
C VAL A 34 15.32 -11.42 20.38
N LEU A 35 14.45 -12.39 20.65
CA LEU A 35 13.25 -12.67 19.86
C LEU A 35 12.24 -11.52 19.97
N ALA A 36 12.03 -10.96 21.17
CA ALA A 36 11.23 -9.76 21.36
C ALA A 36 11.80 -8.55 20.61
N CYS A 37 13.13 -8.38 20.63
CA CYS A 37 13.80 -7.31 19.91
C CYS A 37 13.64 -7.47 18.39
N LEU A 38 13.82 -8.68 17.85
CA LEU A 38 13.62 -8.99 16.44
C LEU A 38 12.17 -8.72 15.99
N LEU A 39 11.19 -9.11 16.81
CA LEU A 39 9.78 -8.79 16.55
C LEU A 39 9.53 -7.27 16.54
N GLY A 40 10.12 -6.54 17.48
CA GLY A 40 10.05 -5.08 17.52
C GLY A 40 10.67 -4.40 16.29
N LEU A 41 11.85 -4.89 15.85
CA LEU A 41 12.52 -4.39 14.65
C LEU A 41 11.74 -4.71 13.37
N LEU A 42 11.15 -5.90 13.26
CA LEU A 42 10.26 -6.25 12.14
C LEU A 42 9.02 -5.36 12.12
N TYR A 43 8.42 -5.10 13.29
CA TYR A 43 7.28 -4.19 13.39
C TYR A 43 7.64 -2.77 12.94
N LEU A 44 8.78 -2.24 13.39
CA LEU A 44 9.25 -0.92 12.98
C LEU A 44 9.57 -0.87 11.48
N SER A 45 10.17 -1.94 10.92
CA SER A 45 10.46 -2.05 9.48
C SER A 45 9.19 -2.02 8.63
N GLN A 46 8.11 -2.69 9.09
CA GLN A 46 6.81 -2.59 8.44
C GLN A 46 6.25 -1.17 8.54
N ILE A 47 6.38 -0.50 9.68
CA ILE A 47 5.96 0.90 9.83
C ILE A 47 6.74 1.83 8.89
N THR A 48 8.07 1.73 8.82
CA THR A 48 8.89 2.60 7.95
C THR A 48 8.53 2.43 6.48
N LYS A 49 8.28 1.18 6.04
CA LYS A 49 7.84 0.89 4.68
C LYS A 49 6.42 1.39 4.42
N THR A 50 5.47 1.13 5.32
CA THR A 50 4.08 1.61 5.20
C THR A 50 3.97 3.13 5.18
N ASN A 51 4.81 3.85 5.94
CA ASN A 51 4.86 5.31 5.86
C ASN A 51 5.33 5.79 4.49
N ALA A 52 6.40 5.21 3.93
CA ALA A 52 6.92 5.59 2.62
C ALA A 52 5.94 5.26 1.47
N TYR A 53 5.31 4.08 1.51
CA TYR A 53 4.30 3.70 0.53
C TYR A 53 3.03 4.54 0.65
N GLY A 54 2.62 4.91 1.87
CA GLY A 54 1.48 5.77 2.12
C GLY A 54 1.61 7.15 1.47
N TYR A 55 2.79 7.79 1.56
CA TYR A 55 3.03 9.08 0.91
C TYR A 55 3.04 8.97 -0.63
N GLN A 56 3.68 7.94 -1.17
CA GLN A 56 3.70 7.71 -2.63
C GLN A 56 2.29 7.44 -3.18
N ILE A 57 1.51 6.61 -2.51
CA ILE A 57 0.13 6.30 -2.91
C ILE A 57 -0.74 7.56 -2.87
N ASN A 58 -0.65 8.37 -1.81
CA ASN A 58 -1.41 9.61 -1.73
C ASN A 58 -1.00 10.62 -2.82
N ALA A 59 0.31 10.75 -3.10
CA ALA A 59 0.80 11.62 -4.16
C ALA A 59 0.28 11.17 -5.54
N LEU A 60 0.39 9.87 -5.84
CA LEU A 60 -0.09 9.29 -7.09
C LEU A 60 -1.61 9.40 -7.22
N SER A 61 -2.37 9.15 -6.16
CA SER A 61 -3.82 9.28 -6.16
C SER A 61 -4.26 10.73 -6.38
N LYS A 62 -3.57 11.70 -5.76
CA LYS A 62 -3.83 13.12 -6.00
C LYS A 62 -3.53 13.51 -7.45
N GLN A 63 -2.40 13.08 -7.98
CA GLN A 63 -2.02 13.35 -9.37
C GLN A 63 -2.99 12.71 -10.37
N GLN A 64 -3.47 11.49 -10.07
CA GLN A 64 -4.49 10.83 -10.87
C GLN A 64 -5.81 11.60 -10.86
N ALA A 65 -6.25 12.09 -9.70
CA ALA A 65 -7.47 12.88 -9.58
C ALA A 65 -7.38 14.20 -10.36
N GLU A 66 -6.23 14.89 -10.28
CA GLU A 66 -5.95 16.11 -11.03
C GLU A 66 -5.96 15.88 -12.54
N LEU A 67 -5.23 14.86 -13.01
CA LEU A 67 -5.21 14.49 -14.44
C LEU A 67 -6.59 14.09 -14.96
N LYS A 68 -7.40 13.39 -14.15
CA LYS A 68 -8.76 13.02 -14.51
C LYS A 68 -9.64 14.26 -14.68
N GLN A 69 -9.53 15.22 -13.76
CA GLN A 69 -10.27 16.46 -13.86
C GLN A 69 -9.87 17.25 -15.11
N GLU A 70 -8.58 17.39 -15.37
CA GLU A 70 -8.08 18.09 -16.57
C GLU A 70 -8.56 17.41 -17.86
N HIS A 71 -8.57 16.08 -17.90
CA HIS A 71 -9.11 15.34 -19.04
C HIS A 71 -10.61 15.63 -19.26
N ASP A 72 -11.42 15.57 -18.20
CA ASP A 72 -12.86 15.82 -18.29
C ASP A 72 -13.14 17.27 -18.74
N GLU A 73 -12.35 18.25 -18.27
CA GLU A 73 -12.42 19.65 -18.71
C GLU A 73 -12.05 19.82 -20.19
N LEU A 74 -10.96 19.17 -20.64
CA LEU A 74 -10.52 19.17 -22.03
C LEU A 74 -11.55 18.50 -22.95
N GLU A 75 -12.17 17.41 -22.52
CA GLU A 75 -13.22 16.72 -23.26
C GLU A 75 -14.42 17.65 -23.49
N VAL A 76 -14.89 18.33 -22.43
CA VAL A 76 -15.97 19.32 -22.54
C VAL A 76 -15.58 20.49 -23.45
N ALA A 77 -14.37 21.02 -23.33
CA ALA A 77 -13.88 22.10 -24.18
C ALA A 77 -13.83 21.67 -25.66
N SER A 78 -13.36 20.45 -25.93
CA SER A 78 -13.31 19.89 -27.28
C SER A 78 -14.71 19.72 -27.88
N ALA A 79 -15.68 19.22 -27.08
CA ALA A 79 -17.06 19.06 -27.51
C ALA A 79 -17.72 20.42 -27.82
N ARG A 80 -17.43 21.45 -27.01
CA ARG A 80 -17.88 22.82 -27.25
C ARG A 80 -17.30 23.38 -28.55
N LEU A 81 -15.99 23.22 -28.77
CA LEU A 81 -15.34 23.65 -30.02
C LEU A 81 -15.95 22.96 -31.23
N GLN A 82 -16.15 21.65 -31.19
CA GLN A 82 -16.80 20.91 -32.27
C GLN A 82 -18.25 21.36 -32.51
N ALA A 83 -19.01 21.63 -31.44
CA ALA A 83 -20.37 22.16 -31.58
C ALA A 83 -20.36 23.54 -32.25
N LEU A 84 -19.42 24.40 -31.88
CA LEU A 84 -19.26 25.73 -32.47
C LEU A 84 -18.88 25.65 -33.96
N ASP A 85 -17.96 24.76 -34.31
CA ASP A 85 -17.60 24.49 -35.71
C ASP A 85 -18.79 23.95 -36.51
N ARG A 86 -19.59 23.03 -35.94
CA ARG A 86 -20.82 22.54 -36.59
C ARG A 86 -21.83 23.65 -36.81
N VAL A 87 -22.05 24.53 -35.82
CA VAL A 87 -22.96 25.66 -35.94
C VAL A 87 -22.47 26.64 -37.00
N LYS A 88 -21.19 27.00 -37.00
CA LYS A 88 -20.59 27.88 -38.01
C LYS A 88 -20.75 27.34 -39.44
N ASN A 89 -20.62 26.03 -39.61
CA ASN A 89 -20.76 25.36 -40.91
C ASN A 89 -22.20 24.99 -41.27
N SER A 90 -23.19 25.25 -40.40
CA SER A 90 -24.59 24.92 -40.64
C SER A 90 -25.26 25.85 -41.66
N GLN A 91 -26.20 25.32 -42.43
CA GLN A 91 -26.95 26.06 -43.47
C GLN A 91 -27.54 27.41 -42.97
N PRO A 92 -28.14 27.50 -41.76
CA PRO A 92 -28.66 28.76 -41.24
C PRO A 92 -27.57 29.81 -40.97
N ALA A 93 -26.39 29.40 -40.53
CA ALA A 93 -25.27 30.30 -40.25
C ALA A 93 -24.61 30.84 -41.54
N GLN A 94 -24.56 30.02 -42.58
CA GLN A 94 -24.07 30.44 -43.90
C GLN A 94 -24.99 31.47 -44.58
N ASN A 95 -26.27 31.46 -44.22
CA ASN A 95 -27.27 32.42 -44.70
C ASN A 95 -27.30 33.73 -43.89
N LEU A 96 -26.44 33.89 -42.87
CA LEU A 96 -26.33 35.14 -42.12
C LEU A 96 -25.60 36.18 -42.97
N VAL A 97 -26.28 37.26 -43.30
CA VAL A 97 -25.73 38.42 -44.00
C VAL A 97 -25.24 39.43 -42.97
N SER A 98 -24.07 40.02 -43.18
CA SER A 98 -23.56 41.10 -42.32
C SER A 98 -24.48 42.31 -42.44
N VAL A 99 -25.16 42.66 -41.35
CA VAL A 99 -25.98 43.87 -41.24
C VAL A 99 -25.27 44.84 -40.29
N ALA A 100 -25.13 46.10 -40.74
CA ALA A 100 -24.65 47.18 -39.88
C ALA A 100 -25.65 47.41 -38.73
N PRO A 101 -25.19 47.70 -37.49
CA PRO A 101 -26.08 47.90 -36.36
C PRO A 101 -26.99 49.11 -36.60
N SER A 102 -28.30 48.86 -36.75
CA SER A 102 -29.30 49.87 -37.15
C SER A 102 -29.73 50.84 -36.04
N GLY A 103 -28.94 51.02 -34.98
CA GLY A 103 -29.18 52.03 -33.96
C GLY A 103 -28.84 51.59 -32.54
N THR A 104 -28.31 52.53 -31.76
CA THR A 104 -28.11 52.41 -30.32
C THR A 104 -29.44 52.68 -29.61
N VAL A 105 -29.91 51.74 -28.80
CA VAL A 105 -31.03 51.99 -27.88
C VAL A 105 -30.49 52.88 -26.76
N ALA A 106 -30.90 54.15 -26.73
CA ALA A 106 -30.61 55.05 -25.63
C ALA A 106 -31.53 54.68 -24.45
N ASN A 107 -30.92 54.47 -23.28
CA ASN A 107 -31.60 54.25 -22.01
C ASN A 107 -31.18 55.36 -21.06
#